data_AF-A0A087LY29-F1
#
_entry.id   AF-A0A087LY29-F1
#
_cell.length_a   1.000
_cell.length_b   1.000
_cell.length_c   1.000
_cell.angle_alpha   90.00
_cell.angle_beta   90.00
_cell.angle_gamma   90.00
#
_symmetry.space_group_name_H-M   'P 1'
#
loop_
_entity.id
_entity.type
_entity.pdbx_description
1 polymer ?
#
loop_
_entity_poly.entity_id
_entity_poly.type
_entity_poly.pdbx_seq_one_letter_code
_entity_poly.pdbx_strand_id
1 'polypeptide(L)'
;MSKRTLWVRPSKLLWVAVITAALGAMWLYGTPHMLWNYRYTGSYESKYYTSCDYVGRDSQTVSPSHGDCPFVMLLKPAGALHG
;
A
#
# COMPACT_ATOMS: atom_id res chain seq x y z
N MET A 1 -42.32 5.39 -23.48
CA MET A 1 -40.87 5.24 -23.19
C MET A 1 -40.68 4.10 -22.20
N SER A 2 -40.39 2.89 -22.69
CA SER A 2 -40.21 1.70 -21.86
C SER A 2 -38.82 1.72 -21.21
N LYS A 3 -38.76 1.94 -19.89
CA LYS A 3 -37.53 1.80 -19.11
C LYS A 3 -37.19 0.31 -19.08
N ARG A 4 -36.31 -0.12 -20.00
CA ARG A 4 -35.63 -1.41 -19.88
C ARG A 4 -34.74 -1.31 -18.64
N THR A 5 -35.28 -1.66 -17.50
CA THR A 5 -34.51 -1.86 -16.28
C THR A 5 -33.51 -2.95 -16.61
N LEU A 6 -32.25 -2.57 -16.80
CA LEU A 6 -31.14 -3.52 -16.95
C LEU A 6 -31.09 -4.30 -15.64
N TRP A 7 -31.79 -5.43 -15.60
CA TRP A 7 -31.75 -6.36 -14.49
C TRP A 7 -30.44 -7.14 -14.62
N VAL A 8 -29.33 -6.44 -14.41
CA VAL A 8 -28.01 -7.04 -14.39
C VAL A 8 -27.99 -8.00 -13.21
N ARG A 9 -27.76 -9.29 -13.48
CA ARG A 9 -27.65 -10.29 -12.42
C ARG A 9 -26.61 -9.81 -11.40
N PRO A 10 -26.92 -9.69 -10.10
CA PRO A 10 -25.98 -9.19 -9.09
C PRO A 10 -24.67 -9.99 -9.06
N SER A 11 -24.72 -11.28 -9.39
CA SER A 11 -23.55 -12.15 -9.49
C SER A 11 -22.54 -11.72 -10.58
N LYS A 12 -23.01 -11.00 -11.62
CA LYS A 12 -22.16 -10.42 -12.66
C LYS A 12 -21.55 -9.07 -12.27
N LEU A 13 -21.88 -8.54 -11.09
CA LEU A 13 -21.32 -7.28 -10.56
C LEU A 13 -20.35 -7.52 -9.39
N LEU A 14 -20.18 -8.76 -8.93
CA LEU A 14 -19.23 -9.11 -7.87
C LEU A 14 -17.80 -8.63 -8.17
N TRP A 15 -17.35 -8.76 -9.42
CA TRP A 15 -16.03 -8.28 -9.83
C TRP A 15 -15.90 -6.75 -9.69
N VAL A 16 -16.96 -5.99 -9.95
CA VAL A 16 -16.97 -4.53 -9.77
C VAL A 16 -16.78 -4.21 -8.30
N ALA A 17 -17.52 -4.89 -7.41
CA ALA A 17 -17.40 -4.71 -5.98
C ALA A 17 -15.99 -5.05 -5.46
N VAL A 18 -15.36 -6.11 -5.99
CA VAL A 18 -13.98 -6.48 -5.65
C VAL A 18 -13.00 -5.40 -6.10
N ILE A 19 -13.11 -4.91 -7.33
CA ILE A 19 -12.23 -3.85 -7.84
C ILE A 19 -12.40 -2.56 -7.05
N THR A 20 -13.63 -2.14 -6.77
CA THR A 20 -13.87 -0.92 -5.99
C THR A 20 -13.36 -1.05 -4.56
N ALA A 21 -13.52 -2.22 -3.92
CA ALA A 21 -12.94 -2.49 -2.61
C ALA A 21 -11.41 -2.44 -2.63
N ALA A 22 -10.77 -3.05 -3.63
CA ALA A 22 -9.31 -3.03 -3.77
C ALA A 22 -8.77 -1.61 -4.01
N LEU A 23 -9.41 -0.83 -4.90
CA LEU A 23 -9.05 0.56 -5.16
C LEU A 23 -9.25 1.44 -3.91
N GLY A 24 -10.37 1.24 -3.19
CA GLY A 24 -10.63 1.94 -1.93
C GLY A 24 -9.60 1.62 -0.85
N ALA A 25 -9.21 0.34 -0.72
CA ALA A 25 -8.16 -0.07 0.20
C ALA A 25 -6.80 0.58 -0.15
N MET A 26 -6.43 0.62 -1.43
CA MET A 26 -5.20 1.28 -1.85
C MET A 26 -5.22 2.79 -1.61
N TRP A 27 -6.38 3.43 -1.72
CA TRP A 27 -6.52 4.85 -1.42
C TRP A 27 -6.42 5.14 0.09
N LEU A 28 -7.09 4.34 0.92
CA LEU A 28 -7.11 4.50 2.38
C LEU A 28 -5.79 4.09 3.05
N TYR A 29 -5.18 2.99 2.61
CA TYR A 29 -4.01 2.39 3.28
C TYR A 29 -2.70 2.56 2.51
N GLY A 30 -2.74 2.89 1.21
CA GLY A 30 -1.56 2.95 0.36
C GLY A 30 -1.35 1.67 -0.45
N THR A 31 -0.26 1.61 -1.21
CA THR A 31 0.10 0.46 -2.04
C THR A 31 1.18 -0.39 -1.38
N PRO A 32 1.24 -1.70 -1.68
CA PRO A 32 2.29 -2.56 -1.15
C PRO A 32 3.65 -2.16 -1.72
N HIS A 33 4.63 -2.06 -0.82
CA HIS A 33 6.04 -1.90 -1.16
C HIS A 33 6.85 -2.96 -0.42
N MET A 34 7.87 -3.49 -1.08
CA MET A 34 8.81 -4.47 -0.53
C MET A 34 10.10 -3.78 -0.08
N LEU A 35 10.68 -4.25 1.01
CA LEU A 35 11.96 -3.78 1.49
C LEU A 35 13.05 -4.11 0.48
N TRP A 36 13.70 -3.09 -0.06
CA TRP A 36 14.78 -3.20 -1.02
C TRP A 36 16.14 -3.11 -0.34
N ASN A 37 16.30 -2.08 0.51
CA ASN A 37 17.55 -1.80 1.18
C ASN A 37 17.28 -1.18 2.55
N TYR A 38 18.27 -1.24 3.44
CA TYR A 38 18.15 -0.66 4.76
C TYR A 38 19.50 -0.20 5.28
N ARG A 39 19.46 0.76 6.19
CA ARG A 39 20.61 1.19 7.00
C ARG A 39 20.28 0.93 8.45
N TYR A 40 21.28 0.46 9.19
CA TYR A 40 21.16 0.19 10.61
C TYR A 40 22.42 0.63 11.34
N THR A 41 22.27 0.88 12.63
CA THR A 41 23.36 1.05 13.59
C THR A 41 23.35 -0.10 14.60
N GLY A 42 24.45 -0.30 15.31
CA GLY A 42 24.59 -1.39 16.28
C GLY A 42 25.24 -2.66 15.71
N SER A 43 25.26 -3.71 16.53
CA SER A 43 25.83 -5.02 16.16
C SER A 43 24.85 -5.83 15.31
N TYR A 44 25.31 -6.91 14.68
CA TYR A 44 24.42 -7.79 13.91
C TYR A 44 23.30 -8.43 14.75
N GLU A 45 23.54 -8.66 16.03
CA GLU A 45 22.55 -9.22 16.97
C GLU A 45 21.61 -8.16 17.55
N SER A 46 21.97 -6.87 17.44
CA SER A 46 21.24 -5.74 18.02
C SER A 46 21.15 -4.59 17.02
N LYS A 47 20.55 -4.85 15.86
CA LYS A 47 20.40 -3.86 14.79
C LYS A 47 19.31 -2.87 15.16
N TYR A 48 19.61 -1.59 15.07
CA TYR A 48 18.63 -0.52 15.11
C TYR A 48 18.55 0.10 13.72
N TYR A 49 17.46 -0.18 12.99
CA TYR A 49 17.30 0.33 11.64
C TYR A 49 17.05 1.85 11.68
N THR A 50 17.78 2.61 10.87
CA THR A 50 17.70 4.08 10.80
C THR A 50 17.06 4.58 9.51
N SER A 51 17.09 3.75 8.47
CA SER A 51 16.45 4.04 7.18
C SER A 51 16.05 2.74 6.49
N CYS A 52 14.87 2.71 5.89
CA CYS A 52 14.35 1.60 5.11
C CYS A 52 13.97 2.12 3.71
N ASP A 53 14.59 1.57 2.68
CA ASP A 53 14.25 1.85 1.28
C ASP A 53 13.27 0.78 0.80
N TYR A 54 12.08 1.20 0.38
CA TYR A 54 11.03 0.34 -0.12
C TYR A 54 10.78 0.58 -1.61
N VAL A 55 10.50 -0.51 -2.34
CA VAL A 55 10.16 -0.48 -3.76
C VAL A 55 8.78 -1.08 -4.00
N GLY A 56 7.95 -0.38 -4.77
CA GLY A 56 6.62 -0.83 -5.17
C GLY A 56 6.22 -0.16 -6.46
N ARG A 57 4.99 0.38 -6.52
CA ARG A 57 4.58 1.26 -7.62
C ARG A 57 5.49 2.49 -7.73
N ASP A 58 5.93 2.99 -6.59
CA ASP A 58 6.90 4.06 -6.44
C ASP A 58 7.97 3.62 -5.43
N SER A 59 9.14 4.27 -5.42
CA SER A 59 10.21 3.99 -4.46
C SER A 59 10.21 5.04 -3.36
N GLN A 60 10.28 4.61 -2.10
CA GLN A 60 10.22 5.50 -0.95
C GLN A 60 11.22 5.09 0.13
N THR A 61 11.87 6.08 0.72
CA THR A 61 12.73 5.90 1.90
C THR A 61 11.97 6.37 3.13
N VAL A 62 11.88 5.51 4.15
CA VAL A 62 11.20 5.82 5.41
C VAL A 62 12.16 5.66 6.59
N SER A 63 12.05 6.55 7.57
CA SER A 63 12.75 6.42 8.85
C SER A 63 11.86 5.62 9.81
N PRO A 64 12.25 4.39 10.20
CA PRO A 64 11.41 3.54 11.05
C PRO A 64 11.29 4.12 12.46
N SER A 65 10.07 4.19 12.99
CA SER A 65 9.77 4.77 14.31
C SER A 65 10.18 3.87 15.49
N HIS A 66 10.18 2.56 15.29
CA HIS A 66 10.52 1.56 16.31
C HIS A 66 11.88 0.89 16.03
N GLY A 67 12.64 1.45 15.08
CA GLY A 67 13.93 0.90 14.69
C GLY A 67 13.83 -0.42 13.94
N ASP A 68 12.69 -0.76 13.33
CA ASP A 68 12.44 -1.98 12.55
C ASP A 68 12.00 -1.68 11.10
N CYS A 69 12.50 -2.46 10.14
CA CYS A 69 12.07 -2.43 8.73
C CYS A 69 11.30 -3.72 8.39
N PRO A 70 9.95 -3.71 8.37
CA PRO A 70 9.18 -4.86 7.90
C PRO A 70 9.48 -5.20 6.43
N PHE A 71 9.38 -6.48 6.06
CA PHE A 71 9.65 -6.88 4.67
C PHE A 71 8.64 -6.28 3.66
N VAL A 72 7.39 -6.10 4.07
CA VAL A 72 6.34 -5.46 3.27
C VAL A 72 5.66 -4.37 4.10
N MET A 73 5.48 -3.21 3.49
CA MET A 73 4.79 -2.07 4.10
C MET A 73 3.82 -1.43 3.11
N LEU A 74 2.66 -0.98 3.60
CA LEU A 74 1.73 -0.18 2.81
C LEU A 74 2.13 1.29 2.94
N LEU A 75 2.50 1.91 1.81
CA LEU A 75 2.92 3.31 1.76
C LEU A 75 2.02 4.08 0.79
N LYS A 76 1.68 5.31 1.15
CA LYS A 76 0.99 6.26 0.27
C LYS A 76 2.02 7.01 -0.58
N PRO A 77 1.70 7.42 -1.82
CA PRO A 77 2.60 8.24 -2.64
C PRO A 77 3.08 9.47 -1.88
N ALA A 78 4.34 9.83 -2.06
CA ALA A 78 4.98 10.99 -1.41
C ALA A 78 4.32 12.36 -1.71
N GLY A 79 3.27 12.41 -2.55
CA GLY A 79 2.47 13.61 -2.84
C GLY A 79 0.99 13.55 -2.42
N ALA A 80 0.55 12.49 -1.73
CA ALA A 80 -0.87 12.30 -1.39
C ALA A 80 -1.34 13.04 -0.12
N LEU A 81 -0.52 13.93 0.45
CA LEU A 81 -0.78 14.65 1.71
C LEU A 81 -1.27 16.11 1.54
N HIS A 82 -1.78 16.47 0.36
CA HIS A 82 -2.41 17.78 0.10
C HIS A 82 -3.88 17.65 -0.34
N GLY A 83 -4.70 16.94 0.45
CA GLY A 83 -6.15 16.86 0.26
C GLY A 83 -6.88 16.87 1.59
#